data_AF-A0AAW3IWK2-F1
#
_entry.id   AF-A0AAW3IWK2-F1
#
_cell.length_a   1.000
_cell.length_b   1.000
_cell.length_c   1.000
_cell.angle_alpha   90.00
_cell.angle_beta   90.00
_cell.angle_gamma   90.00
#
_symmetry.space_group_name_H-M   'P 1'
#
loop_
_entity.id
_entity.type
_entity.pdbx_description
1 polymer ?
#
loop_
_entity_poly.entity_id
_entity_poly.type
_entity_poly.pdbx_seq_one_letter_code
_entity_poly.pdbx_strand_id
1 'polypeptide(L)'
;MKSQNDNQASYQDEPDEGRRNMMKMTGASVVAMGVGSLSTSSVQAETQINLGDTWDKTFTKSNQVQHRKVSFKNRYGITLAADLYQPKNKSGKLAAIVISGPFGAVKEQSSG
;
A
#
# COMPACT_ATOMS: atom_id res chain seq x y z
N MET A 1 -53.82 15.73 49.93
CA MET A 1 -52.35 15.64 50.00
C MET A 1 -51.80 15.79 48.58
N LYS A 2 -50.93 16.78 48.37
CA LYS A 2 -50.03 17.05 47.23
C LYS A 2 -50.68 17.24 45.84
N SER A 3 -50.90 18.52 45.51
CA SER A 3 -51.00 19.05 44.14
C SER A 3 -49.62 18.97 43.48
N GLN A 4 -49.55 18.37 42.29
CA GLN A 4 -48.37 18.31 41.43
C GLN A 4 -48.18 19.65 40.71
N ASN A 5 -46.92 19.96 40.40
CA ASN A 5 -46.39 21.26 40.03
C ASN A 5 -45.74 21.12 38.65
N ASP A 6 -46.39 21.61 37.60
CA ASP A 6 -45.87 21.57 36.23
C ASP A 6 -45.43 22.99 35.81
N ASN A 7 -44.13 23.23 35.89
CA ASN A 7 -43.46 24.41 35.31
C ASN A 7 -43.45 24.29 33.78
N GLN A 8 -44.23 25.13 33.09
CA GLN A 8 -44.08 25.34 31.66
C GLN A 8 -43.06 26.46 31.41
N ALA A 9 -41.91 26.10 30.84
CA ALA A 9 -40.92 27.04 30.33
C ALA A 9 -41.17 27.29 28.83
N SER A 10 -41.49 28.53 28.48
CA SER A 10 -41.72 28.99 27.11
C SER A 10 -40.39 29.11 26.36
N TYR A 11 -40.21 28.38 25.25
CA TYR A 11 -39.09 28.60 24.31
C TYR A 11 -39.57 29.49 23.16
N GLN A 12 -38.95 30.66 23.00
CA GLN A 12 -39.07 31.48 21.79
C GLN A 12 -37.96 31.06 20.81
N ASP A 13 -38.34 30.66 19.60
CA ASP A 13 -37.42 30.27 18.53
C ASP A 13 -37.10 31.49 17.66
N GLU A 14 -35.94 32.12 17.91
CA GLU A 14 -35.41 33.23 17.10
C GLU A 14 -34.53 32.66 15.98
N PRO A 15 -34.81 32.95 14.71
CA PRO A 15 -34.18 32.23 13.63
C PRO A 15 -32.81 32.82 13.27
N ASP A 16 -31.72 32.11 13.62
CA ASP A 16 -30.31 32.46 13.36
C ASP A 16 -30.02 32.63 11.85
N GLU A 17 -29.83 33.88 11.42
CA GLU A 17 -29.55 34.25 10.03
C GLU A 17 -28.14 33.84 9.56
N GLY A 18 -27.17 33.66 10.47
CA GLY A 18 -25.80 33.26 10.14
C GLY A 18 -25.74 31.83 9.60
N ARG A 19 -26.54 30.94 10.18
CA ARG A 19 -26.69 29.54 9.73
C ARG A 19 -27.33 29.43 8.34
N ARG A 20 -28.28 30.30 8.02
CA ARG A 20 -28.91 30.35 6.68
C ARG A 20 -27.94 30.84 5.62
N ASN A 21 -27.05 31.78 5.94
CA ASN A 21 -26.12 32.28 4.95
C ASN A 21 -25.01 31.26 4.62
N MET A 22 -24.60 30.46 5.61
CA MET A 22 -23.66 29.35 5.38
C MET A 22 -24.23 28.29 4.41
N MET A 23 -25.53 27.99 4.52
CA MET A 23 -26.22 27.04 3.63
C MET A 23 -26.47 27.62 2.23
N LYS A 24 -26.65 28.94 2.10
CA LYS A 24 -26.81 29.62 0.81
C LYS A 24 -25.50 29.72 0.01
N MET A 25 -24.36 29.91 0.68
CA MET A 25 -23.05 29.95 0.02
C MET A 25 -22.57 28.56 -0.45
N THR A 26 -23.13 27.48 0.10
CA THR A 26 -22.86 26.10 -0.34
C THR A 26 -23.70 25.71 -1.55
N GLY A 27 -24.84 26.38 -1.81
CA GLY A 27 -25.77 26.04 -2.89
C GLY A 27 -25.47 26.65 -4.26
N ALA A 28 -24.61 27.67 -4.36
CA ALA A 28 -24.42 28.45 -5.60
C ALA A 28 -23.10 28.16 -6.36
N SER A 29 -22.40 27.06 -6.09
CA SER A 29 -21.10 26.75 -6.70
C SER A 29 -21.06 25.46 -7.55
N VAL A 30 -22.17 24.79 -7.82
CA VAL A 30 -22.17 23.58 -8.66
C VAL A 30 -22.40 23.88 -10.14
N VAL A 31 -21.51 24.66 -10.77
CA VAL A 31 -21.26 24.69 -12.23
C VAL A 31 -19.81 25.18 -12.37
N ALA A 32 -18.81 24.48 -12.89
CA ALA A 32 -18.79 23.46 -13.93
C ALA A 32 -17.80 22.35 -13.55
N MET A 33 -18.30 21.12 -13.37
CA MET A 33 -17.48 19.92 -13.54
C MET A 33 -17.31 19.72 -15.06
N GLY A 34 -16.51 20.59 -15.67
CA GLY A 34 -16.06 20.45 -17.03
C GLY A 34 -15.30 19.13 -17.19
N VAL A 35 -15.57 18.46 -18.30
CA VAL A 35 -15.06 17.17 -18.74
C VAL A 35 -13.53 17.21 -18.88
N GLY A 36 -12.82 17.23 -17.76
CA GLY A 36 -11.37 17.25 -17.69
C GLY A 36 -10.84 15.83 -17.64
N SER A 37 -10.59 15.27 -18.83
CA SER A 37 -9.74 14.12 -19.11
C SER A 37 -9.83 12.93 -18.14
N LEU A 38 -10.48 11.86 -18.60
CA LEU A 38 -10.00 10.51 -18.30
C LEU A 38 -8.57 10.39 -18.86
N SER A 39 -7.59 10.93 -18.16
CA SER A 39 -6.23 10.46 -18.29
C SER A 39 -6.26 9.03 -17.80
N THR A 40 -6.43 8.09 -18.74
CA THR A 40 -5.97 6.72 -18.56
C THR A 40 -4.48 6.83 -18.31
N SER A 41 -4.10 7.09 -17.07
CA SER A 41 -2.75 6.86 -16.61
C SER A 41 -2.55 5.38 -16.86
N SER A 42 -1.89 5.04 -17.96
CA SER A 42 -1.32 3.72 -18.12
C SER A 42 -0.53 3.52 -16.83
N VAL A 43 -1.00 2.62 -15.97
CA VAL A 43 -0.20 2.13 -14.85
C VAL A 43 0.94 1.40 -15.54
N GLN A 44 1.99 2.14 -15.86
CA GLN A 44 3.26 1.61 -16.30
C GLN A 44 3.76 0.89 -15.06
N ALA A 45 3.47 -0.41 -14.98
CA ALA A 45 4.11 -1.29 -14.02
C ALA A 45 5.61 -1.04 -14.17
N GLU A 46 6.22 -0.48 -13.13
CA GLU A 46 7.61 -0.08 -13.12
C GLU A 46 8.45 -1.33 -13.42
N THR A 47 8.88 -1.47 -14.67
CA THR A 47 9.59 -2.67 -15.15
C THR A 47 11.01 -2.78 -14.62
N GLN A 48 11.48 -1.75 -13.91
CA GLN A 48 12.83 -1.67 -13.39
C GLN A 48 12.86 -2.03 -11.91
N ILE A 49 13.27 -3.26 -11.62
CA ILE A 49 13.55 -3.69 -10.25
C ILE A 49 14.93 -3.16 -9.86
N ASN A 50 14.98 -2.14 -9.00
CA ASN A 50 16.21 -1.67 -8.38
C ASN A 50 16.63 -2.63 -7.25
N LEU A 51 17.55 -3.54 -7.56
CA LEU A 51 18.11 -4.51 -6.61
C LEU A 51 19.24 -3.79 -5.85
N GLY A 52 18.93 -3.12 -4.73
CA GLY A 52 19.97 -2.50 -3.89
C GLY A 52 20.94 -3.52 -3.30
N ASP A 53 22.19 -3.12 -3.02
CA ASP A 53 23.27 -4.02 -2.57
C ASP A 53 23.31 -4.28 -1.06
N THR A 54 22.41 -3.66 -0.28
CA THR A 54 22.36 -3.81 1.17
C THR A 54 21.81 -5.18 1.58
N TRP A 55 22.29 -5.68 2.72
CA TRP A 55 21.76 -6.87 3.37
C TRP A 55 20.54 -6.48 4.20
N ASP A 56 19.35 -6.82 3.70
CA ASP A 56 18.02 -6.43 4.17
C ASP A 56 17.24 -7.60 4.80
N LYS A 57 17.93 -8.67 5.18
CA LYS A 57 17.34 -9.96 5.57
C LYS A 57 17.23 -10.09 7.08
N THR A 58 16.21 -10.80 7.54
CA THR A 58 15.96 -11.05 8.98
C THR A 58 16.95 -12.02 9.62
N PHE A 59 17.80 -12.66 8.81
CA PHE A 59 18.80 -13.63 9.25
C PHE A 59 20.22 -13.17 8.90
N THR A 60 21.21 -13.74 9.61
CA THR A 60 22.62 -13.38 9.44
C THR A 60 23.19 -13.89 8.12
N LYS A 61 24.05 -13.08 7.48
CA LYS A 61 24.79 -13.49 6.28
C LYS A 61 25.81 -14.55 6.61
N SER A 62 25.75 -15.69 5.92
CA SER A 62 26.76 -16.76 6.04
C SER A 62 27.98 -16.48 5.16
N ASN A 63 29.18 -16.74 5.69
CA ASN A 63 30.45 -16.62 4.98
C ASN A 63 30.75 -17.84 4.07
N GLN A 64 29.97 -18.93 4.17
CA GLN A 64 30.16 -20.16 3.38
C GLN A 64 29.46 -20.10 2.02
N VAL A 65 28.58 -19.12 1.82
CA VAL A 65 27.79 -18.95 0.60
C VAL A 65 28.10 -17.62 -0.07
N GLN A 66 28.05 -17.61 -1.40
CA GLN A 66 27.97 -16.41 -2.20
C GLN A 66 26.49 -16.09 -2.41
N HIS A 67 26.10 -14.86 -2.06
CA HIS A 67 24.75 -14.35 -2.23
C HIS A 67 24.73 -13.35 -3.38
N ARG A 68 23.71 -13.42 -4.23
CA ARG A 68 23.45 -12.43 -5.27
C ARG A 68 21.94 -12.21 -5.46
N LYS A 69 21.55 -10.96 -5.66
CA LYS A 69 20.18 -10.62 -6.08
C LYS A 69 20.06 -10.87 -7.58
N VAL A 70 19.00 -11.55 -8.00
CA VAL A 70 18.73 -11.88 -9.42
C VAL A 70 17.31 -11.48 -9.78
N SER A 71 17.06 -11.25 -11.06
CA SER A 71 15.71 -11.06 -11.59
C SER A 71 15.52 -11.87 -12.86
N PHE A 72 14.29 -12.32 -13.11
CA PHE A 72 13.93 -13.04 -14.31
C PHE A 72 12.45 -12.84 -14.64
N LYS A 73 12.08 -12.96 -15.92
CA LYS A 73 10.68 -12.88 -16.34
C LYS A 73 10.05 -14.26 -16.32
N ASN A 74 8.83 -14.36 -15.79
CA ASN A 74 8.02 -15.58 -15.91
C ASN A 74 7.30 -15.63 -17.28
N ARG A 75 6.57 -16.71 -17.55
CA ARG A 75 5.83 -16.90 -18.81
C ARG A 75 4.74 -15.85 -19.07
N TYR A 76 4.30 -15.14 -18.03
CA TYR A 76 3.31 -14.06 -18.12
C TYR A 76 3.95 -12.68 -18.35
N GLY A 77 5.28 -12.62 -18.51
CA GLY A 77 6.02 -11.38 -18.70
C GLY A 77 6.29 -10.60 -17.41
N ILE A 78 5.92 -11.13 -16.25
CA ILE A 78 6.15 -10.49 -14.94
C ILE A 78 7.61 -10.70 -14.54
N THR A 79 8.32 -9.61 -14.27
CA THR A 79 9.69 -9.66 -13.72
C THR A 79 9.61 -10.00 -12.22
N LEU A 80 10.24 -11.11 -11.83
CA LEU A 80 10.36 -11.56 -10.46
C LEU A 80 11.78 -11.28 -9.95
N ALA A 81 11.90 -10.81 -8.70
CA ALA A 81 13.16 -10.68 -7.98
C ALA A 81 13.36 -11.89 -7.05
N ALA A 82 14.57 -12.42 -7.01
CA ALA A 82 14.94 -13.53 -6.15
C ALA A 82 16.36 -13.34 -5.59
N ASP A 83 16.66 -14.06 -4.52
CA ASP A 83 18.01 -14.17 -3.97
C ASP A 83 18.56 -15.55 -4.30
N LEU A 84 19.76 -15.57 -4.87
CA LEU A 84 20.47 -16.81 -5.11
C LEU A 84 21.61 -16.98 -4.12
N TYR A 85 21.65 -18.16 -3.52
CA TYR A 85 22.71 -18.62 -2.64
C TYR A 85 23.46 -19.77 -3.31
N GLN A 86 24.76 -19.59 -3.51
CA GLN A 86 25.63 -20.60 -4.09
C GLN A 86 26.75 -20.95 -3.09
N PRO A 87 27.05 -22.24 -2.85
CA PRO A 87 28.18 -22.62 -2.01
C PRO A 87 29.49 -22.06 -2.57
N LYS A 88 30.34 -21.50 -1.69
CA LYS A 88 31.69 -21.07 -2.08
C LYS A 88 32.55 -22.29 -2.44
N ASN A 89 33.53 -22.07 -3.33
CA ASN A 89 34.51 -23.08 -3.74
C ASN A 89 33.92 -24.34 -4.39
N LYS A 90 32.71 -24.25 -4.96
CA LYS A 90 32.10 -25.29 -5.79
C LYS A 90 31.86 -24.75 -7.20
N SER A 91 32.25 -25.53 -8.19
CA SER A 91 32.14 -25.20 -9.61
C SER A 91 31.44 -26.33 -10.37
N GLY A 92 30.96 -26.03 -11.58
CA GLY A 92 30.23 -26.97 -12.41
C GLY A 92 28.73 -27.02 -12.11
N LYS A 93 28.05 -28.05 -12.64
CA LYS A 93 26.61 -28.23 -12.50
C LYS A 93 26.30 -28.78 -11.11
N LEU A 94 25.60 -27.98 -10.30
CA LEU A 94 25.15 -28.36 -8.96
C LEU A 94 23.66 -28.68 -8.99
N ALA A 95 23.22 -29.54 -8.08
CA ALA A 95 21.80 -29.65 -7.77
C ALA A 95 21.30 -28.30 -7.23
N ALA A 96 20.08 -27.94 -7.59
CA ALA A 96 19.47 -26.67 -7.19
C ALA A 96 18.12 -26.94 -6.52
N ILE A 97 17.77 -26.09 -5.55
CA ILE A 97 16.49 -26.11 -4.85
C ILE A 97 15.88 -24.72 -5.01
N VAL A 98 14.58 -24.68 -5.31
CA VAL A 98 13.80 -23.44 -5.34
C VAL A 98 12.92 -23.44 -4.10
N ILE A 99 12.96 -22.35 -3.34
CA ILE A 99 12.26 -22.21 -2.06
C ILE A 99 11.33 -21.00 -2.16
N SER A 100 10.07 -21.18 -1.76
CA SER A 100 9.05 -20.14 -1.71
C SER A 100 8.56 -19.95 -0.28
N GLY A 101 8.37 -18.70 0.12
CA GLY A 101 7.74 -18.37 1.40
C GLY A 101 6.23 -18.58 1.39
N PRO A 102 5.58 -18.51 2.57
CA PRO A 102 4.12 -18.47 2.70
C PRO A 102 3.49 -17.31 1.91
N PHE A 103 2.20 -17.40 1.62
CA PHE A 103 1.48 -16.33 0.95
C PHE A 103 1.53 -15.03 1.76
N GLY A 104 1.90 -13.92 1.10
CA GLY A 104 2.07 -12.61 1.73
C GLY A 104 3.46 -12.36 2.33
N ALA A 105 4.34 -13.37 2.38
CA ALA A 105 5.73 -13.20 2.78
C ALA A 105 6.61 -12.73 1.60
N VAL A 106 7.76 -12.15 1.93
CA VAL A 106 8.79 -11.73 0.96
C VAL A 106 10.10 -12.50 1.17
N LYS A 107 10.94 -12.56 0.14
CA LYS A 107 12.20 -13.34 0.11
C LYS A 107 13.21 -12.96 1.21
N GLU A 108 13.07 -11.77 1.79
CA GLU A 108 13.90 -11.27 2.88
C GLU A 108 13.51 -11.83 4.26
N GLN A 109 12.29 -12.35 4.40
CA GLN A 109 11.73 -12.83 5.67
C GLN A 109 11.89 -14.33 5.87
N SER A 110 11.85 -15.10 4.79
CA SER A 110 12.03 -16.54 4.84
C SER A 110 13.51 -16.86 4.65
N SER A 111 14.17 -17.41 5.68
CA SER A 111 15.39 -18.17 5.47
C SER A 111 15.00 -19.41 4.67
N GLY A 112 15.54 -19.54 3.46
CA GLY A 112 15.35 -20.76 2.67
C GLY A 112 15.68 -22.02 3.46
#